data_AF-A0A9X1IU26-F1
#
_entry.id   AF-A0A9X1IU26-F1
#
_cell.length_a   1.000
_cell.length_b   1.000
_cell.length_c   1.000
_cell.angle_alpha   90.00
_cell.angle_beta   90.00
_cell.angle_gamma   90.00
#
_symmetry.space_group_name_H-M   'P 1'
#
loop_
_entity.id
_entity.type
_entity.pdbx_description
1 polymer ?
#
loop_
_entity_poly.entity_id
_entity_poly.type
_entity_poly.pdbx_seq_one_letter_code
_entity_poly.pdbx_strand_id
1 'polypeptide(L)' 'MLKRIITILSYRKQFVSLLVGVPSYDTYVAHMRMHHPEDPVKTRKEFFCEAQDERYNAKGGKVSRCC' A
#
# COMPACT_ATOMS: atom_id res chain seq x y z
N MET A 1 1.05 -20.52 23.70
CA MET A 1 1.71 -20.73 22.39
C MET A 1 0.87 -20.23 21.21
N LEU A 2 -0.43 -20.53 21.15
CA LEU A 2 -1.35 -20.06 20.10
C LEU A 2 -1.32 -18.54 19.82
N LYS A 3 -1.24 -17.72 20.87
CA LYS A 3 -1.21 -16.24 20.72
C LYS A 3 -0.05 -15.76 19.84
N ARG A 4 1.15 -16.34 19.98
CA ARG A 4 2.33 -15.97 19.16
C ARG A 4 2.14 -16.36 17.69
N ILE A 5 1.51 -17.50 17.42
CA ILE A 5 1.23 -17.96 16.05
C ILE A 5 0.23 -17.01 15.36
N ILE A 6 -0.81 -16.57 16.07
CA ILE A 6 -1.80 -15.61 15.56
C ILE A 6 -1.14 -14.27 15.24
N THR A 7 -0.23 -13.78 16.10
CA THR A 7 0.52 -12.54 15.85
C THR A 7 1.43 -12.66 14.62
N ILE A 8 2.13 -13.78 14.45
CA ILE A 8 2.95 -14.01 13.25
C ILE A 8 2.08 -14.02 11.98
N LEU A 9 0.91 -14.67 12.07
CA LEU A 9 -0.06 -14.73 10.98
C LEU A 9 -0.70 -13.37 10.66
N SER A 10 -0.81 -12.43 11.60
CA SER A 10 -1.35 -11.09 11.31
C SER A 10 -0.42 -10.27 10.42
N TYR A 11 0.90 -10.49 10.48
CA TYR A 11 1.88 -9.78 9.64
C TYR A 11 2.03 -10.34 8.23
N ARG A 12 1.45 -11.51 7.92
CA ARG A 12 1.57 -12.16 6.60
C ARG A 12 1.11 -11.27 5.44
N LYS A 13 0.05 -10.48 5.64
CA LYS A 13 -0.50 -9.57 4.62
C LYS A 13 0.50 -8.48 4.26
N GLN A 14 1.17 -7.91 5.26
CA GLN A 14 2.22 -6.91 5.06
C GLN A 14 3.40 -7.51 4.29
N PHE A 15 3.80 -8.73 4.63
CA PHE A 15 4.92 -9.42 3.96
C PHE A 15 4.61 -9.74 2.49
N VAL A 16 3.43 -10.27 2.19
CA VAL A 16 3.00 -10.57 0.81
C VAL A 16 2.81 -9.27 0.00
N SER A 17 2.24 -8.23 0.60
CA SER A 17 2.08 -6.90 -0.02
C SER A 17 3.43 -6.29 -0.41
N LEU A 18 4.46 -6.42 0.44
CA LEU A 18 5.83 -6.01 0.13
C LEU A 18 6.43 -6.81 -1.03
N LEU A 19 6.24 -8.15 -1.06
CA LEU A 19 6.77 -9.01 -2.12
C LEU A 19 6.16 -8.73 -3.49
N VAL A 20 4.86 -8.43 -3.56
CA VAL A 20 4.16 -8.13 -4.82
C VAL A 20 4.34 -6.65 -5.23
N GLY A 21 4.90 -5.83 -4.33
CA GLY A 21 5.07 -4.39 -4.54
C GLY A 21 3.73 -3.68 -4.68
N VAL A 22 2.68 -4.18 -4.02
CA VAL A 22 1.35 -3.57 -4.02
C VAL A 22 1.12 -2.98 -2.64
N PRO A 23 1.00 -1.65 -2.52
CA PRO A 23 0.84 -1.04 -1.21
C PRO A 23 -0.52 -1.41 -0.60
N SER A 24 -0.54 -1.70 0.70
CA SER A 24 -1.75 -2.09 1.42
C SER A 24 -2.58 -0.86 1.80
N TYR A 25 -3.85 -0.83 1.40
CA TYR A 25 -4.77 0.26 1.74
C TYR A 25 -4.89 0.46 3.26
N ASP A 26 -4.96 -0.62 4.04
CA ASP A 26 -5.08 -0.53 5.50
C ASP A 26 -3.86 0.17 6.12
N THR A 27 -2.67 -0.08 5.57
CA THR A 27 -1.42 0.57 6.00
C THR A 27 -1.41 2.05 5.63
N TYR A 28 -1.91 2.40 4.43
CA TYR A 28 -2.10 3.79 4.00
C TYR A 28 -3.06 4.54 4.92
N VAL A 29 -4.23 3.97 5.24
CA VAL A 29 -5.19 4.60 6.15
C VAL A 29 -4.61 4.77 7.55
N ALA A 30 -3.90 3.76 8.07
CA ALA A 30 -3.23 3.87 9.36
C ALA A 30 -2.18 4.99 9.37
N HIS A 31 -1.36 5.08 8.31
CA HIS A 31 -0.38 6.16 8.14
C HIS A 31 -1.04 7.54 8.08
N MET A 32 -2.08 7.71 7.26
CA MET A 32 -2.83 8.97 7.16
C MET A 32 -3.41 9.38 8.51
N ARG A 33 -4.01 8.44 9.25
CA ARG A 33 -4.56 8.75 10.58
C ARG A 33 -3.50 9.13 11.61
N MET A 34 -2.29 8.59 11.51
CA MET A 34 -1.20 8.87 12.45
C MET A 34 -0.44 10.17 12.12
N HIS A 35 -0.24 10.46 10.84
CA HIS A 35 0.62 11.58 10.40
C HIS A 35 -0.14 12.75 9.77
N HIS A 36 -1.33 12.50 9.24
CA HIS A 36 -2.15 13.47 8.50
C HIS A 36 -3.63 13.39 8.94
N PRO A 37 -3.95 13.61 10.23
CA PRO A 37 -5.31 13.43 10.75
C PRO A 37 -6.31 14.43 10.17
N GLU A 38 -5.84 15.58 9.69
CA GLU A 38 -6.65 16.66 9.12
C GLU A 38 -6.97 16.44 7.62
N ASP A 39 -6.21 15.55 6.94
CA ASP A 39 -6.36 15.33 5.51
C ASP A 39 -7.39 14.22 5.22
N PRO A 40 -8.25 14.39 4.20
CA PRO A 40 -9.19 13.36 3.81
C PRO A 40 -8.47 12.13 3.26
N VAL A 41 -8.77 10.97 3.84
CA VAL A 41 -8.25 9.68 3.38
C VAL A 41 -8.89 9.33 2.03
N LYS A 42 -8.06 9.07 1.01
CA LYS A 42 -8.52 8.64 -0.32
C LYS A 42 -9.35 7.37 -0.22
N THR A 43 -10.33 7.21 -1.10
CA THR A 43 -11.08 5.96 -1.19
C THR A 43 -10.17 4.82 -1.69
N ARG A 44 -10.56 3.58 -1.37
CA ARG A 44 -9.83 2.40 -1.83
C ARG A 44 -9.60 2.42 -3.35
N LYS A 45 -10.62 2.78 -4.13
CA LYS A 45 -10.53 2.82 -5.59
C LYS A 45 -9.49 3.84 -6.06
N GLU A 46 -9.52 5.06 -5.52
CA GLU A 46 -8.59 6.12 -5.89
C GLU A 46 -7.14 5.73 -5.57
N PHE A 47 -6.91 5.17 -4.39
CA PHE A 47 -5.59 4.65 -4.00
C PHE A 47 -5.05 3.57 -4.96
N PHE A 48 -5.90 2.64 -5.39
CA PHE A 48 -5.50 1.60 -6.35
C PHE A 48 -5.30 2.13 -7.77
N CYS A 49 -6.11 3.10 -8.21
CA CYS A 49 -5.92 3.74 -9.51
C CYS A 49 -4.60 4.53 -9.54
N GLU A 50 -4.33 5.34 -8.52
CA GLU A 50 -3.09 6.12 -8.41
C GLU A 50 -1.85 5.21 -8.33
N ALA A 51 -1.90 4.15 -7.52
CA ALA A 51 -0.79 3.18 -7.45
C ALA A 51 -0.54 2.46 -8.78
N GLN A 52 -1.59 2.20 -9.57
CA GLN A 52 -1.46 1.66 -10.92
C GLN A 52 -0.95 2.72 -11.90
N ASP A 53 -1.43 3.95 -11.79
CA ASP A 53 -1.01 5.05 -12.66
C ASP A 53 0.46 5.41 -12.42
N GLU A 54 0.95 5.41 -11.19
CA GLU A 54 2.36 5.59 -10.87
C GLU A 54 3.22 4.45 -11.44
N ARG A 55 2.72 3.21 -11.37
CA ARG A 55 3.46 2.01 -11.80
C ARG A 55 3.45 1.81 -13.33
N TYR A 56 2.34 2.13 -13.99
CA TYR A 56 2.10 1.79 -15.39
C TYR A 56 1.89 3.03 -16.29
N ASN A 57 1.37 4.13 -15.76
CA ASN A 57 1.03 5.35 -16.52
C ASN A 57 1.86 6.58 -16.11
N ALA A 58 3.06 6.41 -15.52
CA ALA A 58 3.94 7.51 -15.18
C ALA A 58 4.03 8.50 -16.35
N LYS A 59 3.49 9.72 -16.12
CA LYS A 59 3.21 10.77 -17.10
C LYS A 59 4.11 10.67 -18.35
N GLY A 60 3.58 10.11 -19.44
CA GLY A 60 4.28 10.04 -20.74
C GLY A 60 4.70 8.65 -21.25
N GLY A 61 4.13 7.56 -20.73
CA GLY A 61 4.31 6.22 -21.33
C GLY A 61 5.73 5.63 -21.19
N LYS A 62 6.56 6.23 -20.34
CA LYS A 62 7.86 5.68 -19.97
C LYS A 62 7.70 5.05 -18.60
N VAL A 63 7.44 3.74 -18.57
CA VAL A 63 7.87 2.91 -17.43
C VAL A 63 9.32 3.32 -17.17
N SER A 64 9.60 3.96 -16.03
CA SER A 64 10.96 4.28 -15.62
C SER A 64 11.69 2.97 -15.32
N ARG A 65 12.05 2.26 -16.39
CA ARG A 65 13.19 1.36 -16.37
C ARG A 65 14.37 2.26 -16.03
N CYS A 66 14.74 2.31 -14.76
CA CYS A 66 16.09 2.68 -14.40
C CYS A 66 16.99 1.65 -15.10
N CYS A 67 17.60 2.07 -16.20
CA CYS A 67 18.88 1.54 -16.62
C CYS A 67 19.92 1.93 -15.56
#